data_AF-A0AAN8BKI7-F1
#
_entry.id   AF-A0AAN8BKI7-F1
#
_cell.length_a   1.000
_cell.length_b   1.000
_cell.length_c   1.000
_cell.angle_alpha   90.00
_cell.angle_beta   90.00
_cell.angle_gamma   90.00
#
_symmetry.space_group_name_H-M   'P 1'
#
loop_
_entity.id
_entity.type
_entity.pdbx_description
1 polymer ?
#
loop_
_entity_poly.entity_id
_entity_poly.type
_entity_poly.pdbx_seq_one_letter_code
_entity_poly.pdbx_strand_id
1 'polypeptide(L)'
;MDVRAGIIVLFCLMGFTCAEPVKFLDCGSTTGKVVTVDIAPCPIQPCELHRGVSYSVNVTFNSDVLSQTSTALVHGIIAGVPVPFPIPIEDGCKSGIVCPIQQQHKYNYVNLLPVKTQYPSIKLVVEWELRDDNNKDLFCIRFPVKIVS
;
A
#
# COMPACT_ATOMS: atom_id res chain seq x y z
N MET A 1 32.27 -36.79 37.47
CA MET A 1 31.50 -35.63 37.93
C MET A 1 31.02 -34.92 36.68
N ASP A 2 29.82 -35.30 36.27
CA ASP A 2 29.19 -35.00 35.00
C ASP A 2 29.05 -33.51 34.72
N VAL A 3 29.62 -33.10 33.58
CA VAL A 3 29.32 -31.82 32.93
C VAL A 3 27.90 -31.93 32.37
N ARG A 4 26.90 -31.48 33.15
CA ARG A 4 25.56 -31.22 32.62
C ARG A 4 25.63 -29.99 31.71
N ALA A 5 26.01 -30.21 30.46
CA ALA A 5 25.81 -29.26 29.39
C ALA A 5 24.32 -29.13 29.12
N GLY A 6 23.68 -28.15 29.76
CA GLY A 6 22.29 -27.79 29.50
C GLY A 6 22.17 -27.21 28.09
N ILE A 7 21.66 -28.01 27.16
CA ILE A 7 21.30 -27.56 25.82
C ILE A 7 20.04 -26.70 25.96
N ILE A 8 20.20 -25.38 25.97
CA ILE A 8 19.07 -24.44 25.84
C ILE A 8 18.71 -24.42 24.36
N VAL A 9 17.75 -25.26 23.96
CA VAL A 9 17.11 -25.17 22.65
C VAL A 9 16.16 -23.97 22.68
N LEU A 10 16.65 -22.80 22.26
CA LEU A 10 15.84 -21.62 22.04
C LEU A 10 14.97 -21.84 20.79
N PHE A 11 13.78 -22.41 20.98
CA PHE A 11 12.80 -22.60 19.91
C PHE A 11 12.21 -21.22 19.58
N CYS A 12 12.85 -20.48 18.67
CA CYS A 12 12.29 -19.26 18.09
C CYS A 12 11.03 -19.64 17.31
N LEU A 13 9.87 -19.54 17.96
CA LEU A 13 8.57 -19.48 17.31
C LEU A 13 8.53 -18.17 16.50
N MET A 14 9.16 -18.17 15.33
CA MET A 14 8.91 -17.15 14.33
C MET A 14 7.47 -17.39 13.85
N GLY A 15 6.53 -16.66 14.45
CA GLY A 15 5.16 -16.63 13.95
C GLY A 15 5.19 -16.14 12.52
N PHE A 16 4.98 -17.05 11.56
CA PHE A 16 4.70 -16.69 10.18
C PHE A 16 3.35 -15.97 10.18
N THR A 17 3.37 -14.64 10.27
CA THR A 17 2.19 -13.85 9.96
C THR A 17 2.09 -13.83 8.44
N CYS A 18 1.16 -14.62 7.89
CA CYS A 18 0.80 -14.50 6.48
C CYS A 18 0.12 -13.14 6.31
N ALA A 19 0.77 -12.20 5.63
CA ALA A 19 0.11 -10.96 5.21
C ALA A 19 -0.93 -11.34 4.14
N GLU A 20 -2.21 -11.23 4.45
CA GLU A 20 -3.28 -11.41 3.47
C GLU A 20 -3.46 -10.12 2.67
N PRO A 21 -3.63 -10.20 1.34
CA PRO A 21 -3.94 -9.04 0.52
C PRO A 21 -5.21 -8.32 1.01
N VAL A 22 -5.17 -6.99 0.96
CA VAL A 22 -6.28 -6.13 1.34
C VAL A 22 -7.38 -6.20 0.29
N LYS A 23 -8.64 -6.31 0.74
CA LYS A 23 -9.80 -6.18 -0.14
C LYS A 23 -9.93 -4.73 -0.60
N PHE A 24 -9.98 -4.53 -1.90
CA PHE A 24 -10.12 -3.22 -2.53
C PHE A 24 -11.24 -3.21 -3.57
N LEU A 25 -11.71 -2.02 -3.90
CA LEU A 25 -12.61 -1.72 -5.00
C LEU A 25 -11.80 -0.99 -6.09
N ASP A 26 -11.87 -1.44 -7.34
CA ASP A 26 -11.35 -0.67 -8.47
C ASP A 26 -12.27 0.52 -8.75
N CYS A 27 -11.71 1.74 -8.75
CA CYS A 27 -12.46 2.98 -8.94
C CYS A 27 -12.32 3.60 -10.33
N GLY A 28 -11.56 3.00 -11.25
CA GLY A 28 -11.34 3.59 -12.56
C GLY A 28 -10.01 3.28 -13.25
N SER A 29 -9.44 2.09 -13.05
CA SER A 29 -8.20 1.69 -13.74
C SER A 29 -8.46 1.54 -15.25
N THR A 30 -8.10 2.54 -16.06
CA THR A 30 -8.44 2.60 -17.51
C THR A 30 -7.29 2.20 -18.43
N THR A 31 -6.04 2.34 -17.97
CA THR A 31 -4.83 2.00 -18.74
C THR A 31 -3.98 0.92 -18.07
N GLY A 32 -4.55 0.22 -17.10
CA GLY A 32 -3.97 -0.95 -16.47
C GLY A 32 -4.98 -1.71 -15.62
N LYS A 33 -4.49 -2.76 -14.96
CA LYS A 33 -5.30 -3.65 -14.13
C LYS A 33 -4.62 -4.01 -12.83
N VAL A 34 -5.28 -3.73 -11.72
CA VAL A 34 -4.80 -4.11 -10.38
C VAL A 34 -4.92 -5.62 -10.18
N VAL A 35 -3.88 -6.21 -9.59
CA VAL A 35 -3.81 -7.63 -9.26
C VAL A 35 -3.98 -7.83 -7.76
N THR A 36 -3.18 -7.14 -6.96
CA THR A 36 -3.20 -7.23 -5.50
C THR A 36 -2.85 -5.89 -4.85
N VAL A 37 -3.34 -5.71 -3.63
CA VAL A 37 -3.01 -4.58 -2.76
C VAL A 37 -2.60 -5.18 -1.42
N ASP A 38 -1.38 -4.89 -1.00
CA ASP A 38 -0.81 -5.39 0.25
C ASP A 38 -0.48 -4.21 1.15
N ILE A 39 -0.94 -4.26 2.41
CA ILE A 39 -0.63 -3.25 3.43
C ILE A 39 -0.02 -3.97 4.61
N ALA A 40 1.17 -3.54 5.02
CA ALA A 40 1.91 -4.19 6.11
C ALA A 40 2.38 -3.17 7.15
N PRO A 41 2.13 -3.42 8.46
CA PRO A 41 1.34 -4.53 9.01
C PRO A 41 -0.18 -4.32 8.84
N CYS A 42 -0.96 -5.37 8.55
CA CYS A 42 -2.42 -5.32 8.60
C CYS A 42 -3.01 -6.71 8.92
N PRO A 43 -3.02 -7.11 10.22
CA PRO A 43 -3.48 -8.45 10.61
C PRO A 43 -5.00 -8.64 10.53
N ILE A 44 -5.77 -7.54 10.52
CA ILE A 44 -7.22 -7.53 10.49
C ILE A 44 -7.66 -6.44 9.52
N GLN A 45 -8.70 -6.72 8.73
CA GLN A 45 -9.30 -5.76 7.80
C GLN A 45 -10.68 -5.27 8.30
N PRO A 46 -11.03 -3.98 8.16
CA PRO A 46 -10.22 -2.88 7.60
C PRO A 46 -8.98 -2.62 8.46
N CYS A 47 -7.86 -2.26 7.81
CA CYS A 47 -6.59 -2.08 8.50
C CYS A 47 -6.71 -1.01 9.60
N GLU A 48 -6.32 -1.38 10.82
CA GLU A 48 -6.18 -0.45 11.94
C GLU A 48 -4.79 0.19 11.87
N LEU A 49 -4.78 1.48 11.52
CA LEU A 49 -3.58 2.28 11.33
C LEU A 49 -3.28 3.06 12.61
N HIS A 50 -2.25 2.64 13.34
CA HIS A 50 -1.82 3.29 14.58
C HIS A 50 -1.04 4.57 14.28
N ARG A 51 -1.34 5.60 15.06
CA ARG A 51 -0.59 6.86 15.05
C ARG A 51 0.88 6.65 15.40
N GLY A 52 1.75 7.40 14.75
CA GLY A 52 3.20 7.31 14.93
C GLY A 52 3.84 6.08 14.28
N VAL A 53 3.06 5.21 13.64
CA VAL A 53 3.53 4.01 12.96
C VAL A 53 3.56 4.24 11.44
N SER A 54 4.56 3.67 10.78
CA SER A 54 4.67 3.66 9.33
C SER A 54 4.15 2.33 8.77
N TYR A 55 3.37 2.43 7.71
CA TYR A 55 2.80 1.27 7.00
C TYR A 55 3.36 1.21 5.59
N SER A 56 3.78 0.01 5.18
CA SER A 56 4.15 -0.27 3.79
C SER A 56 2.88 -0.55 3.00
N VAL A 57 2.81 0.02 1.80
CA VAL A 57 1.77 -0.26 0.81
C VAL A 57 2.44 -0.74 -0.46
N ASN A 58 1.99 -1.89 -0.97
CA ASN A 58 2.41 -2.42 -2.25
C ASN A 58 1.17 -2.68 -3.12
N VAL A 59 1.11 -2.06 -4.29
CA VAL A 59 0.08 -2.30 -5.29
C VAL A 59 0.73 -3.01 -6.47
N THR A 60 0.35 -4.27 -6.68
CA THR A 60 0.75 -5.01 -7.88
C THR A 60 -0.28 -4.77 -8.97
N PHE A 61 0.16 -4.30 -10.15
CA PHE A 61 -0.71 -4.04 -11.29
C PHE A 61 -0.03 -4.44 -12.60
N ASN A 62 -0.82 -4.62 -13.66
CA ASN A 62 -0.32 -4.74 -15.03
C ASN A 62 -0.63 -3.44 -15.77
N SER A 63 0.33 -2.92 -16.55
CA SER A 63 0.09 -1.79 -17.44
C SER A 63 -0.40 -2.28 -18.80
N ASP A 64 -1.40 -1.62 -19.37
CA ASP A 64 -1.87 -1.87 -20.74
C ASP A 64 -1.31 -0.86 -21.73
N VAL A 65 -0.49 0.09 -21.27
CA VAL A 65 0.11 1.17 -22.07
C VAL A 65 1.59 1.33 -21.78
N LEU A 66 2.28 2.05 -22.67
CA LEU A 66 3.60 2.60 -22.41
C LEU A 66 3.45 3.98 -21.76
N SER A 67 4.29 4.28 -20.76
CA SER A 67 4.33 5.58 -20.09
C SER A 67 5.74 5.93 -19.67
N GLN A 68 6.21 7.13 -20.00
CA GLN A 68 7.53 7.62 -19.62
C GLN A 68 7.62 7.95 -18.14
N THR A 69 6.51 8.42 -17.57
CA THR A 69 6.39 8.79 -16.17
C THR A 69 5.18 8.12 -15.53
N SER A 70 5.10 8.20 -14.20
CA SER A 70 3.88 7.85 -13.48
C SER A 70 3.76 8.73 -12.24
N THR A 71 2.54 9.14 -11.91
CA THR A 71 2.28 10.06 -10.78
C THR A 71 1.19 9.49 -9.88
N ALA A 72 1.49 9.37 -8.59
CA ALA A 72 0.57 8.87 -7.59
C ALA A 72 -0.21 10.01 -6.92
N LEU A 73 -1.52 9.81 -6.76
CA LEU A 73 -2.41 10.71 -6.03
C LEU A 73 -3.16 9.92 -4.96
N VAL A 74 -3.34 10.52 -3.79
CA VAL A 74 -4.02 9.88 -2.66
C VAL A 74 -5.04 10.83 -2.06
N HIS A 75 -6.25 10.31 -1.83
CA HIS A 75 -7.33 11.02 -1.16
C HIS A 75 -7.87 10.17 0.01
N GLY A 76 -8.17 10.83 1.12
CA GLY A 76 -8.99 10.27 2.19
C GLY A 76 -10.44 10.72 2.01
N ILE A 77 -11.36 9.79 1.76
CA ILE A 77 -12.79 10.07 1.66
C ILE A 77 -13.39 9.99 3.07
N ILE A 78 -13.78 11.15 3.60
CA ILE A 78 -14.34 11.31 4.95
C ILE A 78 -15.77 11.80 4.80
N ALA A 79 -16.73 11.02 5.31
CA ALA A 79 -18.16 11.32 5.18
C ALA A 79 -18.60 11.63 3.72
N GLY A 80 -18.00 10.94 2.74
CA GLY A 80 -18.28 11.11 1.31
C GLY A 80 -17.51 12.23 0.61
N VAL A 81 -16.73 13.03 1.34
CA VAL A 81 -15.93 14.13 0.77
C VAL A 81 -14.48 13.67 0.58
N PRO A 82 -13.92 13.73 -0.64
CA PRO A 82 -12.51 13.44 -0.87
C PRO A 82 -11.62 14.57 -0.35
N VAL A 83 -10.67 14.23 0.52
CA VAL A 83 -9.68 15.16 1.07
C VAL A 83 -8.29 14.75 0.57
N PRO A 84 -7.54 15.62 -0.12
CA PRO A 84 -6.19 15.31 -0.59
C PRO A 84 -5.25 14.92 0.55
N PHE A 85 -4.46 13.86 0.33
CA PHE A 85 -3.41 13.41 1.23
C PHE A 85 -2.05 13.50 0.53
N PRO A 86 -1.25 14.55 0.80
CA PRO A 86 0.08 14.67 0.22
C PRO A 86 0.99 13.53 0.66
N ILE A 87 1.56 12.80 -0.30
CA ILE A 87 2.53 11.74 -0.06
C ILE A 87 3.97 12.23 -0.28
N PRO A 88 4.98 11.65 0.40
CA PRO A 88 6.36 12.14 0.30
C PRO A 88 6.97 12.02 -1.10
N ILE A 89 6.54 10.99 -1.85
CA ILE A 89 7.03 10.68 -3.20
C ILE A 89 5.80 10.42 -4.06
N GLU A 90 5.47 11.37 -4.93
CA GLU A 90 4.39 11.26 -5.91
C GLU A 90 4.86 10.58 -7.20
N ASP A 91 6.15 10.69 -7.53
CA ASP A 91 6.74 10.09 -8.72
C ASP A 91 6.80 8.55 -8.58
N GLY A 92 5.89 7.85 -9.27
CA GLY A 92 5.76 6.40 -9.22
C GLY A 92 7.01 5.67 -9.72
N CYS A 93 7.79 6.30 -10.62
CA CYS A 93 9.07 5.76 -11.10
C CYS A 93 10.15 5.72 -10.02
N LYS A 94 9.90 6.34 -8.85
CA LYS A 94 10.76 6.29 -7.66
C LYS A 94 10.16 5.43 -6.53
N SER A 95 9.05 4.75 -6.82
CA SER A 95 8.28 3.95 -5.87
C SER A 95 8.17 2.51 -6.34
N GLY A 96 9.29 1.88 -6.69
CA GLY A 96 9.36 0.47 -7.10
C GLY A 96 9.09 0.19 -8.58
N ILE A 97 8.68 1.20 -9.36
CA ILE A 97 8.46 1.09 -10.80
C ILE A 97 9.70 1.53 -11.56
N VAL A 98 10.19 0.67 -12.47
CA VAL A 98 11.26 1.06 -13.41
C VAL A 98 10.62 1.65 -14.65
N CYS A 99 10.85 2.95 -14.85
CA CYS A 99 10.37 3.67 -16.04
C CYS A 99 11.42 3.65 -17.18
N PRO A 100 11.00 3.72 -18.45
CA PRO A 100 9.60 3.83 -18.91
C PRO A 100 8.79 2.55 -18.66
N ILE A 101 7.55 2.73 -18.21
CA ILE A 101 6.55 1.68 -18.06
C ILE A 101 6.29 1.06 -19.43
N GLN A 102 6.28 -0.26 -19.49
CA GLN A 102 6.04 -1.05 -20.69
C GLN A 102 4.62 -1.60 -20.68
N GLN A 103 4.02 -1.67 -21.86
CA GLN A 103 2.72 -2.30 -22.09
C GLN A 103 2.80 -3.82 -21.83
N GLN A 104 1.71 -4.39 -21.30
CA GLN A 104 1.59 -5.80 -20.92
C GLN A 104 2.66 -6.27 -19.93
N HIS A 105 3.15 -5.37 -19.08
CA HIS A 105 4.14 -5.69 -18.05
C HIS A 105 3.58 -5.51 -16.65
N LYS A 106 4.04 -6.35 -15.72
CA LYS A 106 3.60 -6.37 -14.32
C LYS A 106 4.57 -5.56 -13.46
N TYR A 107 4.03 -4.68 -12.63
CA TYR A 107 4.79 -3.81 -11.74
C TYR A 107 4.33 -3.93 -10.30
N ASN A 108 5.20 -3.50 -9.38
CA ASN A 108 4.89 -3.32 -7.98
C ASN A 108 5.16 -1.86 -7.62
N TYR A 109 4.10 -1.12 -7.32
CA TYR A 109 4.20 0.22 -6.78
C TYR A 109 4.31 0.11 -5.26
N VAL A 110 5.38 0.62 -4.67
CA VAL A 110 5.69 0.47 -3.23
C VAL A 110 5.90 1.84 -2.58
N ASN A 111 5.23 2.06 -1.45
CA ASN A 111 5.39 3.27 -0.65
C ASN A 111 5.40 2.95 0.85
N LEU A 112 6.06 3.80 1.64
CA LEU A 112 6.09 3.72 3.10
C LEU A 112 5.50 5.00 3.67
N LEU A 113 4.29 4.92 4.23
CA LEU A 113 3.55 6.09 4.68
C LEU A 113 3.50 6.17 6.22
N PRO A 114 4.00 7.26 6.82
CA PRO A 114 3.85 7.51 8.25
C PRO A 114 2.43 8.01 8.58
N VAL A 115 1.77 7.36 9.53
CA VAL A 115 0.52 7.85 10.12
C VAL A 115 0.88 8.86 11.20
N LYS A 116 0.68 10.16 10.95
CA LYS A 116 1.12 11.20 11.89
C LYS A 116 0.32 11.14 13.19
N THR A 117 0.98 11.44 14.31
CA THR A 117 0.37 11.45 15.65
C THR A 117 -0.79 12.42 15.80
N GLN A 118 -0.78 13.51 15.03
CA GLN A 118 -1.84 14.51 15.01
C GLN A 118 -3.12 14.10 14.26
N TYR A 119 -3.13 12.97 13.55
CA TYR A 119 -4.31 12.54 12.78
C TYR A 119 -5.44 12.10 13.72
N PRO A 120 -6.72 12.42 13.42
CA PRO A 120 -7.84 12.03 14.28
C PRO A 120 -8.12 10.52 14.19
N SER A 121 -8.77 9.97 15.22
CA SER A 121 -9.17 8.55 15.24
C SER A 121 -10.48 8.42 14.49
N ILE A 122 -10.43 8.01 13.24
CA ILE A 122 -11.58 7.98 12.34
C ILE A 122 -11.56 6.77 11.42
N LYS A 123 -12.73 6.40 10.91
CA LYS A 123 -12.87 5.52 9.75
C LYS A 123 -12.92 6.37 8.50
N LEU A 124 -12.22 5.95 7.45
CA LEU A 124 -12.25 6.60 6.14
C LEU A 124 -12.05 5.56 5.05
N VAL A 125 -12.34 5.95 3.82
CA VAL A 125 -11.95 5.19 2.63
C VAL A 125 -10.74 5.89 2.01
N VAL A 126 -9.67 5.16 1.79
CA VAL A 126 -8.53 5.66 1.00
C VAL A 126 -8.87 5.44 -0.46
N GLU A 127 -8.66 6.46 -1.28
CA GLU A 127 -8.59 6.38 -2.72
C GLU A 127 -7.15 6.61 -3.15
N TRP A 128 -6.60 5.70 -3.95
CA TRP A 128 -5.23 5.75 -4.41
C TRP A 128 -5.19 5.54 -5.93
N GLU A 129 -4.64 6.52 -6.61
CA GLU A 129 -4.49 6.55 -8.06
C GLU A 129 -2.99 6.52 -8.43
N LEU A 130 -2.67 5.88 -9.55
CA LEU A 130 -1.40 6.05 -10.24
C LEU A 130 -1.70 6.36 -11.70
N ARG A 131 -1.28 7.54 -12.16
CA ARG A 131 -1.58 8.05 -13.49
C ARG A 131 -0.39 7.96 -14.44
N ASP A 132 -0.67 7.69 -15.70
CA ASP A 132 0.28 7.74 -16.82
C ASP A 132 0.49 9.18 -17.34
N ASP A 133 1.33 9.31 -18.38
CA ASP A 133 1.65 10.60 -19.03
C ASP A 133 0.41 11.34 -19.59
N ASN A 134 -0.68 10.61 -19.86
CA ASN A 134 -1.93 11.16 -20.37
C ASN A 134 -2.94 11.44 -19.25
N ASN A 135 -2.49 11.38 -17.99
CA ASN A 135 -3.32 11.55 -16.80
C ASN A 135 -4.49 10.54 -16.74
N LYS A 136 -4.28 9.32 -17.28
CA LYS A 136 -5.19 8.20 -17.13
C LYS A 136 -4.67 7.23 -16.07
N ASP A 137 -5.58 6.61 -15.33
CA ASP A 137 -5.22 5.73 -14.24
C ASP A 137 -4.71 4.38 -14.74
N LEU A 138 -3.41 4.13 -14.53
CA LEU A 138 -2.81 2.80 -14.59
C LEU A 138 -3.42 1.90 -13.52
N PHE A 139 -3.70 2.49 -12.36
CA PHE A 139 -4.64 1.94 -11.39
C PHE A 139 -5.39 3.02 -10.60
N CYS A 140 -6.60 2.68 -10.16
CA CYS A 140 -7.38 3.40 -9.17
C CYS A 140 -7.97 2.38 -8.18
N ILE A 141 -7.61 2.48 -6.90
CA ILE A 141 -8.14 1.60 -5.85
C ILE A 141 -8.79 2.38 -4.71
N ARG A 142 -9.84 1.81 -4.13
CA ARG A 142 -10.46 2.24 -2.89
C ARG A 142 -10.48 1.14 -1.85
N PHE A 143 -10.07 1.43 -0.63
CA PHE A 143 -10.14 0.48 0.48
C PHE A 143 -10.40 1.19 1.82
N PRO A 144 -11.18 0.59 2.73
CA PRO A 144 -11.46 1.17 4.04
C PRO A 144 -10.29 0.98 5.00
N VAL A 145 -10.01 2.01 5.80
CA VAL A 145 -9.05 1.96 6.92
C VAL A 145 -9.65 2.62 8.15
N LYS A 146 -9.05 2.34 9.31
CA LYS A 146 -9.40 2.98 10.58
C LYS A 146 -8.14 3.50 11.25
N ILE A 147 -8.05 4.80 11.45
CA ILE A 147 -6.96 5.42 12.23
C ILE A 147 -7.28 5.23 13.71
N VAL A 148 -6.34 4.65 14.46
CA VAL A 148 -6.43 4.36 15.89
C VAL A 148 -5.25 5.00 16.63
N SER A 149 -5.36 5.05 17.97
CA SER A 149 -4.31 5.59 18.83
C SER A 149 -3.04 4.74 18.80
#